data_AF-A0A3G1KES7-F1
#
_entry.id   AF-A0A3G1KES7-F1
#
_cell.length_a   1.000
_cell.length_b   1.000
_cell.length_c   1.000
_cell.angle_alpha   90.00
_cell.angle_beta   90.00
_cell.angle_gamma   90.00
#
_symmetry.space_group_name_H-M   'P 1'
#
loop_
_entity.id
_entity.type
_entity.pdbx_description
1 polymer ?
#
loop_
_entity_poly.entity_id
_entity_poly.type
_entity_poly.pdbx_seq_one_letter_code
_entity_poly.pdbx_strand_id
1 'polypeptide(L)' 'PRRYIIYSDFIILWNNISTLGSIMTIMFIFMFIYSIIDLINSKRKIIFIIKSNNNEWKNNTPTTSHSNKEMMFFFNKN' A
#
# COMPACT_ATOMS: atom_id res chain seq x y z
N PRO A 1 1.17 -27.40 19.86
CA PRO A 1 2.36 -26.75 20.47
C PRO A 1 3.21 -26.13 19.34
N ARG A 2 3.87 -24.98 19.56
CA ARG A 2 4.51 -24.16 18.51
C ARG A 2 5.99 -24.53 18.38
N ARG A 3 6.57 -24.47 17.16
CA ARG A 3 7.99 -24.75 16.86
C ARG A 3 8.38 -26.24 16.83
N TYR A 4 7.60 -27.06 16.13
CA TYR A 4 7.95 -28.46 15.87
C TYR A 4 8.45 -28.60 14.44
N ILE A 5 9.57 -29.31 14.29
CA ILE A 5 10.14 -29.66 12.98
C ILE A 5 9.35 -30.83 12.38
N ILE A 6 8.89 -31.75 13.23
CA ILE A 6 8.12 -32.93 12.84
C ILE A 6 6.76 -32.85 13.55
N TYR A 7 5.69 -33.01 12.78
CA TYR A 7 4.31 -33.01 13.25
C TYR A 7 3.67 -34.35 12.91
N SER A 8 2.63 -34.72 13.66
CA SER A 8 1.83 -35.92 13.37
C SER A 8 1.11 -35.78 12.03
N ASP A 9 0.85 -36.92 11.36
CA ASP A 9 0.25 -36.98 10.03
C ASP A 9 -1.10 -36.26 9.92
N PHE A 10 -1.85 -36.14 11.02
CA PHE A 10 -3.13 -35.42 11.06
C PHE A 10 -3.02 -33.92 10.70
N ILE A 11 -1.83 -33.32 10.82
CA ILE A 11 -1.61 -31.87 10.59
C ILE A 11 -1.11 -31.59 9.17
N ILE A 12 -0.76 -32.62 8.39
CA ILE A 12 -0.16 -32.47 7.05
C ILE A 12 -1.06 -31.65 6.12
N LEU A 13 -2.38 -31.88 6.14
CA LEU A 13 -3.32 -31.18 5.27
C LEU A 13 -3.28 -29.66 5.49
N TRP A 14 -3.33 -29.22 6.75
CA TRP A 14 -3.27 -27.80 7.10
C TRP A 14 -1.89 -27.20 6.87
N ASN A 15 -0.82 -27.98 7.02
CA ASN A 15 0.50 -27.48 6.68
C ASN A 15 0.65 -27.27 5.17
N ASN A 16 0.15 -28.19 4.35
CA ASN A 16 0.20 -28.07 2.88
C ASN A 16 -0.62 -26.87 2.37
N ILE A 17 -1.79 -26.59 2.95
CA ILE A 17 -2.55 -25.40 2.57
C ILE A 17 -1.80 -24.12 3.00
N SER A 18 -1.17 -24.13 4.17
CA SER A 18 -0.38 -23.00 4.67
C SER A 18 0.88 -22.74 3.84
N THR A 19 1.58 -23.78 3.38
CA THR A 19 2.75 -23.62 2.52
C THR A 19 2.36 -23.08 1.15
N LEU A 20 1.22 -23.53 0.59
CA LEU A 20 0.66 -22.96 -0.63
C LEU A 20 0.30 -21.47 -0.45
N GLY A 21 -0.25 -21.10 0.70
CA GLY A 21 -0.49 -19.70 1.04
C GLY A 21 0.80 -18.89 1.08
N SER A 22 1.85 -19.43 1.69
CA SER A 22 3.14 -18.75 1.81
C SER A 22 3.80 -18.48 0.46
N ILE A 23 3.75 -19.44 -0.49
CA ILE A 23 4.31 -19.21 -1.82
C ILE A 23 3.52 -18.13 -2.58
N MET A 24 2.20 -18.10 -2.43
CA MET A 24 1.36 -17.06 -3.03
C MET A 24 1.68 -15.68 -2.46
N THR A 25 1.93 -15.55 -1.15
CA THR A 25 2.31 -14.26 -0.55
C THR A 25 3.64 -13.74 -1.08
N ILE A 26 4.62 -14.62 -1.32
CA ILE A 26 5.91 -14.24 -1.89
C ILE A 26 5.73 -13.73 -3.33
N MET A 27 4.93 -14.43 -4.13
CA MET A 27 4.62 -14.00 -5.50
C MET A 27 3.90 -12.64 -5.54
N PHE A 28 2.99 -12.39 -4.59
CA PHE A 28 2.31 -11.11 -4.47
C PHE A 28 3.27 -9.95 -4.16
N ILE A 29 4.27 -10.18 -3.30
CA ILE A 29 5.28 -9.16 -2.98
C ILE A 29 6.09 -8.79 -4.23
N PHE A 30 6.51 -9.76 -5.04
CA PHE A 30 7.21 -9.49 -6.29
C PHE A 30 6.36 -8.67 -7.28
N MET A 31 5.09 -9.04 -7.43
CA MET A 31 4.14 -8.28 -8.26
C MET A 31 3.96 -6.85 -7.77
N PHE A 32 3.86 -6.66 -6.45
CA PHE A 32 3.73 -5.34 -5.84
C PHE A 32 4.95 -4.46 -6.11
N ILE A 33 6.17 -4.99 -5.94
CA ILE A 33 7.41 -4.26 -6.23
C ILE A 33 7.47 -3.86 -7.71
N TYR A 34 7.14 -4.79 -8.61
CA TYR A 34 7.11 -4.50 -10.05
C TYR A 34 6.11 -3.39 -10.40
N SER A 35 4.93 -3.39 -9.78
CA SER A 35 3.91 -2.36 -10.01
C SER A 35 4.38 -0.96 -9.61
N ILE A 36 5.14 -0.83 -8.51
CA ILE A 36 5.70 0.45 -8.07
C ILE A 36 6.73 0.95 -9.09
N ILE A 37 7.62 0.08 -9.56
CA ILE A 37 8.65 0.42 -10.54
C ILE A 37 8.02 0.86 -11.87
N ASP A 38 6.99 0.15 -12.34
CA ASP A 38 6.27 0.51 -13.57
C ASP A 38 5.59 1.88 -13.45
N LEU A 39 4.98 2.18 -12.30
CA LEU A 39 4.32 3.48 -12.05
C LEU A 39 5.33 4.64 -12.07
N ILE A 40 6.51 4.46 -11.49
CA ILE A 40 7.57 5.48 -11.49
C ILE A 40 8.07 5.75 -12.92
N ASN A 41 8.27 4.69 -13.72
CA ASN A 41 8.78 4.81 -15.08
C ASN A 41 7.75 5.37 -16.07
N SER A 42 6.48 4.96 -15.95
CA SER A 42 5.44 5.31 -16.92
C SER A 42 4.86 6.73 -16.77
N LYS A 43 5.16 7.45 -15.67
CA LYS A 43 4.75 8.85 -15.42
C LYS A 43 3.31 9.18 -15.84
N ARG A 44 2.37 8.28 -15.51
CA ARG A 44 0.96 8.40 -15.93
C ARG A 44 0.31 9.63 -15.28
N LYS A 45 -0.52 10.34 -16.05
CA LYS A 45 -1.33 11.45 -15.54
C LYS A 45 -2.48 10.93 -14.68
N ILE A 46 -2.82 11.68 -13.63
CA ILE A 46 -3.96 11.38 -12.76
C ILE A 46 -5.26 11.65 -13.53
N ILE A 47 -6.17 10.67 -13.54
CA ILE A 47 -7.44 10.76 -14.26
C ILE A 47 -8.49 11.51 -13.42
N PHE A 48 -8.52 11.27 -12.11
CA PHE A 48 -9.46 11.90 -11.18
C PHE A 48 -8.78 12.31 -9.88
N ILE A 49 -9.12 13.49 -9.36
CA ILE A 49 -8.64 14.01 -8.08
C ILE A 49 -9.77 13.92 -7.06
N ILE A 50 -9.46 13.43 -5.87
CA ILE A 50 -10.41 13.32 -4.76
C ILE A 50 -10.75 14.73 -4.27
N LYS A 51 -12.05 15.10 -4.31
CA LYS A 51 -12.55 16.32 -3.66
C LYS A 51 -12.67 16.07 -2.16
N SER A 52 -11.58 16.23 -1.42
CA SER A 52 -11.60 16.17 0.04
C SER A 52 -11.44 17.57 0.66
N ASN A 53 -11.85 17.70 1.92
CA ASN A 53 -11.70 18.98 2.63
C ASN A 53 -10.26 19.21 3.13
N ASN A 54 -9.42 18.17 3.14
CA ASN A 54 -8.01 18.27 3.54
C ASN A 54 -7.19 18.99 2.47
N ASN A 55 -6.28 19.85 2.93
CA ASN A 55 -5.49 20.69 2.03
C ASN A 55 -4.47 19.91 1.18
N GLU A 56 -4.01 18.75 1.67
CA GLU A 56 -3.06 17.90 0.94
C GLU A 56 -3.60 17.49 -0.44
N TRP A 57 -4.89 17.18 -0.54
CA TRP A 57 -5.54 16.76 -1.79
C TRP A 57 -5.96 17.93 -2.69
N LYS A 58 -5.83 19.18 -2.20
CA LYS A 58 -6.09 20.39 -2.98
C LYS A 58 -4.82 20.92 -3.67
N ASN A 59 -3.64 20.50 -3.21
CA ASN A 59 -2.37 20.93 -3.77
C ASN A 59 -2.06 20.22 -5.11
N ASN A 60 -1.13 20.80 -5.87
CA ASN A 60 -0.64 20.20 -7.11
C ASN A 60 0.09 18.86 -6.84
N THR A 61 0.02 17.96 -7.82
CA THR A 61 0.75 16.68 -7.83
C THR A 61 1.75 16.67 -8.99
N PRO A 62 3.07 16.81 -8.78
CA PRO A 62 3.77 16.91 -7.49
C PRO A 62 3.61 18.29 -6.83
N THR A 63 3.74 18.32 -5.50
CA THR A 63 3.70 19.55 -4.72
C THR A 63 4.93 20.40 -5.00
N THR A 64 4.77 21.72 -5.04
CA THR A 64 5.90 22.65 -5.09
C THR A 64 6.62 22.69 -3.74
N SER A 65 7.91 23.03 -3.74
CA SER A 65 8.74 23.09 -2.52
C SER A 65 8.22 24.08 -1.47
N HIS A 66 7.60 25.18 -1.92
CA HIS A 66 6.98 26.20 -1.06
C HIS A 66 5.50 26.37 -1.44
N SER A 67 4.69 25.36 -1.11
CA SER A 67 3.25 25.36 -1.38
C SER A 67 2.47 26.28 -0.43
N ASN A 68 2.78 26.25 0.87
CA ASN A 68 2.07 27.03 1.88
C ASN A 68 2.80 28.34 2.17
N LYS A 69 2.53 29.37 1.37
CA LYS A 69 3.08 30.72 1.59
C LYS A 69 2.44 31.44 2.77
N GLU A 70 1.19 31.11 3.06
CA GLU A 70 0.39 31.70 4.14
C GLU A 70 -0.19 30.59 5.02
N MET A 71 -0.54 30.94 6.27
CA MET A 71 -1.16 29.99 7.19
C MET A 71 -2.60 29.72 6.74
N MET A 72 -2.96 28.45 6.63
CA MET A 72 -4.33 28.08 6.29
C MET A 72 -5.26 28.35 7.47
N PHE A 73 -6.33 29.09 7.23
CA PHE A 73 -7.38 29.29 8.21
C PHE A 73 -8.19 28.00 8.39
N PHE A 74 -8.09 27.39 9.57
CA PHE A 74 -8.96 26.30 9.98
C PHE A 74 -10.21 26.89 10.63
N PHE A 75 -11.35 26.78 9.94
CA PHE A 75 -12.63 27.12 10.54
C PHE A 75 -13.07 25.98 11.47
N ASN A 76 -12.70 26.07 12.75
CA ASN A 76 -13.22 25.17 13.77
C ASN A 76 -14.53 25.78 14.30
N LYS A 77 -15.66 25.27 13.83
CA LYS A 77 -16.97 25.64 14.36
C LYS A 77 -17.17 24.83 15.65
N ASN A 78 -17.01 25.48 16.80
CA ASN A 78 -17.55 24.95 18.06
C ASN A 78 -19.07 24.88 17.97
#